data_AF-A0A6A4GKE1-F1
#
_entry.id   AF-A0A6A4GKE1-F1
#
_cell.length_a   1.000
_cell.length_b   1.000
_cell.length_c   1.000
_cell.angle_alpha   90.00
_cell.angle_beta   90.00
_cell.angle_gamma   90.00
#
_symmetry.space_group_name_H-M   'P 1'
#
loop_
_entity.id
_entity.type
_entity.pdbx_description
1 polymer ?
#
loop_
_entity_poly.entity_id
_entity_poly.type
_entity_poly.pdbx_seq_one_letter_code
_entity_poly.pdbx_strand_id
1 'polypeptide(L)'
;LEACLNIEVRWVEGCEEWVKAKKMVKEASYCKALDKLECLLVAWMFKMTRLNVSGTGYKMHKHIGQSLKNHSKSIQNAITAYNEAAATLSLPCQKITWDEIIDFSYLLEFNILHDTHEDVHERKWAKPQNQLLMSRFFKYIRAEEEIAWVHVEVKRLLTHMVDEEDEVCGRAKEVEAEDPALALQLRLYWKERAQYNSLHRSCLFAITKLALIMQTATTGQLEPMLRISRMAGGSI
;
A
#
# COMPACT_ATOMS: atom_id res chain seq x y z
N LEU A 1 -17.29 -45.97 0.86
CA LEU A 1 -16.05 -45.21 1.14
C LEU A 1 -14.96 -46.13 1.68
N GLU A 2 -15.14 -46.80 2.83
CA GLU A 2 -14.13 -47.70 3.40
C GLU A 2 -13.78 -48.91 2.50
N ALA A 3 -14.79 -49.58 1.93
CA ALA A 3 -14.60 -50.67 0.95
C ALA A 3 -14.00 -50.20 -0.39
N CYS A 4 -14.12 -48.91 -0.74
CA CYS A 4 -13.55 -48.34 -1.97
C CYS A 4 -12.08 -47.92 -1.79
N LEU A 5 -11.63 -47.74 -0.54
CA LEU A 5 -10.27 -47.35 -0.17
C LEU A 5 -9.42 -48.54 0.28
N ASN A 6 -9.97 -49.77 0.21
CA ASN A 6 -9.30 -51.03 0.56
C ASN A 6 -8.72 -51.06 1.99
N ILE A 7 -9.43 -50.46 2.95
CA ILE A 7 -9.01 -50.42 4.36
C ILE A 7 -9.50 -51.71 5.03
N GLU A 8 -8.61 -52.69 5.21
CA GLU A 8 -8.94 -54.01 5.78
C GLU A 8 -9.14 -53.99 7.31
N VAL A 9 -8.48 -53.05 8.01
CA VAL A 9 -8.56 -52.91 9.47
C VAL A 9 -8.94 -51.48 9.83
N ARG A 10 -10.07 -51.32 10.51
CA ARG A 10 -10.51 -50.02 11.04
C ARG A 10 -9.53 -49.56 12.11
N TRP A 11 -9.04 -48.33 12.01
CA TRP A 11 -8.12 -47.77 12.99
C TRP A 11 -8.78 -47.72 14.38
N VAL A 12 -8.10 -48.29 15.37
CA VAL A 12 -8.53 -48.33 16.77
C VAL A 12 -7.62 -47.43 17.60
N GLU A 13 -8.16 -46.89 18.69
CA GLU A 13 -7.40 -46.05 19.61
C GLU A 13 -6.21 -46.81 20.21
N GLY A 14 -4.99 -46.40 19.84
CA GLY A 14 -3.73 -47.02 20.25
C GLY A 14 -2.88 -47.57 19.10
N CYS A 15 -3.44 -47.78 17.90
CA CYS A 15 -2.67 -48.14 16.71
C CYS A 15 -1.76 -46.98 16.27
N GLU A 16 -0.64 -47.30 15.60
CA GLU A 16 0.32 -46.30 15.13
C GLU A 16 -0.33 -45.29 14.17
N GLU A 17 -1.22 -45.77 13.30
CA GLU A 17 -1.99 -44.97 12.36
C GLU A 17 -2.93 -44.00 13.07
N TRP A 18 -3.56 -44.43 14.18
CA TRP A 18 -4.42 -43.58 14.99
C TRP A 18 -3.63 -42.46 15.68
N VAL A 19 -2.46 -42.79 16.23
CA VAL A 19 -1.57 -41.82 16.88
C VAL A 19 -1.04 -40.81 15.86
N LYS A 20 -0.61 -41.26 14.66
CA LYS A 20 -0.20 -40.39 13.56
C LYS A 20 -1.33 -39.48 13.11
N ALA A 21 -2.53 -40.02 12.88
CA ALA A 21 -3.69 -39.22 12.49
C ALA A 21 -4.06 -38.18 13.55
N LYS A 22 -4.05 -38.56 14.84
CA LYS A 22 -4.29 -37.65 15.96
C LYS A 22 -3.27 -36.51 16.02
N LYS A 23 -1.99 -36.80 15.71
CA LYS A 23 -0.95 -35.78 15.57
C LYS A 23 -1.22 -34.85 14.38
N MET A 24 -1.53 -35.38 13.21
CA MET A 24 -1.86 -34.60 12.01
C MET A 24 -3.07 -33.69 12.22
N VAL A 25 -4.11 -34.14 12.93
CA VAL A 25 -5.29 -33.33 13.23
C VAL A 25 -4.94 -32.15 14.15
N LYS A 26 -4.05 -32.37 15.14
CA LYS A 26 -3.55 -31.30 16.01
C LYS A 26 -2.72 -30.28 15.24
N GLU A 27 -1.78 -30.76 14.42
CA GLU A 27 -0.95 -29.91 13.54
C GLU A 27 -1.83 -29.09 12.59
N ALA A 28 -2.83 -29.71 11.94
CA ALA A 28 -3.75 -29.01 11.05
C ALA A 28 -4.63 -27.97 11.79
N SER A 29 -5.03 -28.27 13.02
CA SER A 29 -5.79 -27.33 13.86
C SER A 29 -4.94 -26.13 14.26
N TYR A 30 -3.66 -26.36 14.58
CA TYR A 30 -2.69 -25.30 14.82
C TYR A 30 -2.46 -24.44 13.59
N CYS A 31 -2.17 -25.02 12.42
CA CYS A 31 -1.97 -24.26 11.18
C CYS A 31 -3.20 -23.40 10.84
N LYS A 32 -4.42 -23.95 10.99
CA LYS A 32 -5.65 -23.17 10.77
C LYS A 32 -5.81 -22.00 11.74
N ALA A 33 -5.42 -22.19 13.00
CA ALA A 33 -5.48 -21.11 14.00
C ALA A 33 -4.46 -20.02 13.69
N LEU A 34 -3.26 -20.41 13.25
CA LEU A 34 -2.18 -19.54 12.83
C LEU A 34 -2.55 -18.73 11.56
N ASP A 35 -2.98 -19.40 10.49
CA ASP A 35 -3.42 -18.76 9.23
C ASP A 35 -4.51 -17.71 9.48
N LYS A 36 -5.45 -18.04 10.39
CA LYS A 36 -6.55 -17.15 10.76
C LYS A 36 -6.06 -15.92 11.51
N LEU A 37 -5.13 -16.10 12.44
CA LEU A 37 -4.53 -14.99 13.19
C LEU A 37 -3.83 -14.03 12.23
N GLU A 38 -3.00 -14.54 11.32
CA GLU A 38 -2.28 -13.74 10.34
C GLU A 38 -3.19 -12.98 9.38
N CYS A 39 -4.20 -13.66 8.82
CA CYS A 39 -5.16 -13.02 7.93
C CYS A 39 -5.83 -11.82 8.60
N LEU A 40 -6.16 -11.94 9.90
CA LEU A 40 -6.78 -10.86 10.67
C LEU A 40 -5.80 -9.70 10.92
N LEU A 41 -4.54 -10.00 11.19
CA LEU A 41 -3.48 -9.03 11.46
C LEU A 41 -3.12 -8.25 10.19
N VAL A 42 -2.92 -8.93 9.07
CA VAL A 42 -2.68 -8.31 7.76
C VAL A 42 -3.83 -7.37 7.42
N ALA A 43 -5.07 -7.84 7.56
CA ALA A 43 -6.26 -7.01 7.32
C ALA A 43 -6.33 -5.80 8.27
N TRP A 44 -5.91 -5.95 9.52
CA TRP A 44 -5.88 -4.86 10.50
C TRP A 44 -4.82 -3.80 10.16
N MET A 45 -3.62 -4.20 9.76
CA MET A 45 -2.55 -3.28 9.34
C MET A 45 -2.98 -2.43 8.13
N PHE A 46 -3.52 -3.06 7.08
CA PHE A 46 -4.05 -2.33 5.92
C PHE A 46 -5.16 -1.34 6.32
N LYS A 47 -5.99 -1.72 7.30
CA LYS A 47 -7.08 -0.86 7.79
C LYS A 47 -6.57 0.32 8.61
N MET A 48 -5.52 0.14 9.40
CA MET A 48 -4.84 1.22 10.10
C MET A 48 -4.20 2.20 9.13
N THR A 49 -3.52 1.72 8.08
CA THR A 49 -2.97 2.58 7.03
C THR A 49 -4.06 3.43 6.38
N ARG A 50 -5.24 2.85 6.12
CA ARG A 50 -6.38 3.58 5.55
C ARG A 50 -6.92 4.70 6.43
N LEU A 51 -6.78 4.59 7.76
CA LEU A 51 -7.18 5.64 8.70
C LEU A 51 -6.28 6.88 8.62
N ASN A 52 -5.03 6.69 8.20
CA ASN A 52 -4.05 7.76 8.04
C ASN A 52 -4.12 8.46 6.67
N VAL A 53 -5.04 8.05 5.78
CA VAL A 53 -5.23 8.69 4.47
C VAL A 53 -6.10 9.94 4.60
N SER A 54 -5.54 11.09 4.21
CA SER A 54 -6.20 12.39 4.20
C SER A 54 -7.38 12.42 3.20
N GLY A 55 -8.44 13.19 3.51
CA GLY A 55 -9.63 13.31 2.66
C GLY A 55 -10.78 12.35 2.99
N THR A 56 -10.67 11.58 4.08
CA THR A 56 -11.72 10.67 4.52
C THR A 56 -12.81 11.45 5.30
N GLY A 57 -14.07 11.41 4.85
CA GLY A 57 -15.17 12.09 5.55
C GLY A 57 -15.47 11.50 6.94
N TYR A 58 -16.06 12.29 7.84
CA TYR A 58 -16.33 11.90 9.24
C TYR A 58 -17.06 10.55 9.40
N LYS A 59 -18.07 10.28 8.56
CA LYS A 59 -18.81 9.02 8.59
C LYS A 59 -17.90 7.82 8.27
N MET A 60 -17.03 7.95 7.27
CA MET A 60 -16.07 6.91 6.90
C MET A 60 -15.05 6.69 8.02
N HIS A 61 -14.53 7.75 8.65
CA HIS A 61 -13.68 7.63 9.84
C HIS A 61 -14.37 6.83 10.97
N LYS A 62 -15.64 7.12 11.26
CA LYS A 62 -16.41 6.39 12.29
C LYS A 62 -16.54 4.90 11.95
N HIS A 63 -16.82 4.56 10.69
CA HIS A 63 -16.89 3.17 10.24
C HIS A 63 -15.55 2.45 10.33
N ILE A 64 -14.44 3.09 9.92
CA ILE A 64 -13.11 2.50 10.04
C ILE A 64 -12.77 2.28 11.52
N GLY A 65 -13.02 3.27 12.38
CA GLY A 65 -12.79 3.17 13.83
C GLY A 65 -13.58 2.05 14.49
N GLN A 66 -14.89 1.92 14.19
CA GLN A 66 -15.68 0.81 14.71
C GLN A 66 -15.16 -0.54 14.23
N SER A 67 -14.77 -0.62 12.96
CA SER A 67 -14.26 -1.87 12.41
C SER A 67 -12.89 -2.23 12.97
N LEU A 68 -12.00 -1.27 13.28
CA LEU A 68 -10.77 -1.54 14.02
C LEU A 68 -11.05 -2.10 15.41
N LYS A 69 -12.04 -1.57 16.14
CA LYS A 69 -12.44 -2.13 17.45
C LYS A 69 -12.90 -3.58 17.33
N ASN A 70 -13.74 -3.88 16.35
CA ASN A 70 -14.23 -5.23 16.09
C ASN A 70 -13.08 -6.18 15.69
N HIS A 71 -12.14 -5.70 14.88
CA HIS A 71 -10.95 -6.45 14.50
C HIS A 71 -10.03 -6.72 15.69
N SER A 72 -9.77 -5.74 16.55
CA SER A 72 -8.97 -5.93 17.77
C SER A 72 -9.55 -7.05 18.64
N LYS A 73 -10.87 -7.07 18.86
CA LYS A 73 -11.53 -8.18 19.56
C LYS A 73 -11.39 -9.52 18.83
N SER A 74 -11.47 -9.51 17.50
CA SER A 74 -11.33 -10.72 16.69
C SER A 74 -9.90 -11.29 16.74
N ILE A 75 -8.89 -10.43 16.72
CA ILE A 75 -7.48 -10.80 16.86
C ILE A 75 -7.23 -11.34 18.27
N GLN A 76 -7.71 -10.69 19.33
CA GLN A 76 -7.60 -11.23 20.70
C GLN A 76 -8.17 -12.65 20.81
N ASN A 77 -9.34 -12.89 20.23
CA ASN A 77 -9.92 -14.24 20.18
C ASN A 77 -9.07 -15.22 19.35
N ALA A 78 -8.47 -14.76 18.24
CA ALA A 78 -7.60 -15.59 17.41
C ALA A 78 -6.29 -15.93 18.12
N ILE A 79 -5.72 -15.01 18.90
CA ILE A 79 -4.56 -15.27 19.78
C ILE A 79 -4.90 -16.36 20.80
N THR A 80 -6.06 -16.27 21.43
CA THR A 80 -6.51 -17.31 22.38
C THR A 80 -6.60 -18.66 21.70
N ALA A 81 -7.27 -18.75 20.54
CA ALA A 81 -7.39 -19.99 19.77
C ALA A 81 -6.03 -20.55 19.30
N TYR A 82 -5.11 -19.68 18.89
CA TYR A 82 -3.74 -20.05 18.55
C TYR A 82 -3.00 -20.62 19.76
N ASN A 83 -3.01 -19.91 20.90
CA ASN A 83 -2.32 -20.33 22.12
C ASN A 83 -2.88 -21.65 22.67
N GLU A 84 -4.19 -21.87 22.56
CA GLU A 84 -4.84 -23.15 22.89
C GLU A 84 -4.38 -24.27 21.96
N ALA A 85 -4.39 -24.06 20.64
CA ALA A 85 -3.93 -25.06 19.68
C ALA A 85 -2.43 -25.37 19.84
N ALA A 86 -1.61 -24.34 20.04
CA ALA A 86 -0.18 -24.45 20.32
C ALA A 86 0.11 -25.29 21.57
N ALA A 87 -0.68 -25.12 22.64
CA ALA A 87 -0.54 -25.93 23.86
C ALA A 87 -0.86 -27.42 23.67
N THR A 88 -1.58 -27.80 22.61
CA THR A 88 -1.89 -29.22 22.33
C THR A 88 -0.79 -29.96 21.57
N LEU A 89 0.15 -29.21 20.98
CA LEU A 89 1.33 -29.74 20.29
C LEU A 89 2.40 -30.16 21.30
N SER A 90 3.19 -31.17 20.94
CA SER A 90 4.29 -31.66 21.79
C SER A 90 5.53 -30.76 21.76
N LEU A 91 5.59 -29.84 20.80
CA LEU A 91 6.68 -28.89 20.66
C LEU A 91 6.38 -27.64 21.51
N PRO A 92 7.38 -27.04 22.18
CA PRO A 92 7.21 -25.78 22.88
C PRO A 92 7.06 -24.64 21.86
N CYS A 93 5.86 -24.47 21.32
CA CYS A 93 5.52 -23.31 20.50
C CYS A 93 5.46 -22.05 21.36
N GLN A 94 5.99 -20.94 20.85
CA GLN A 94 5.96 -19.64 21.54
C GLN A 94 4.52 -19.15 21.69
N LYS A 95 4.18 -18.70 22.91
CA LYS A 95 2.91 -18.03 23.16
C LYS A 95 2.98 -16.60 22.68
N ILE A 96 1.91 -16.14 22.05
CA ILE A 96 1.80 -14.75 21.55
C ILE A 96 0.90 -13.99 22.51
N THR A 97 1.36 -12.82 22.93
CA THR A 97 0.58 -11.88 23.74
C THR A 97 0.05 -10.72 22.89
N TRP A 98 -1.00 -10.06 23.37
CA TRP A 98 -1.57 -8.89 22.67
C TRP A 98 -0.60 -7.71 22.63
N ASP A 99 0.21 -7.52 23.68
CA ASP A 99 1.17 -6.42 23.76
C ASP A 99 2.29 -6.58 22.71
N GLU A 100 2.82 -7.80 22.56
CA GLU A 100 3.77 -8.13 21.48
C GLU A 100 3.18 -7.84 20.09
N ILE A 101 1.87 -8.07 19.91
CA ILE A 101 1.18 -7.79 18.64
C ILE A 101 1.02 -6.31 18.35
N ILE A 102 0.82 -5.49 19.38
CA ILE A 102 0.74 -4.02 19.22
C ILE A 102 2.11 -3.46 18.82
N ASP A 103 3.18 -4.02 19.37
CA ASP A 103 4.54 -3.57 19.10
C ASP A 103 4.99 -3.89 17.67
N PHE A 104 4.31 -4.81 16.97
CA PHE A 104 4.58 -5.09 15.57
C PHE A 104 4.13 -3.94 14.66
N SER A 105 5.12 -3.29 14.07
CA SER A 105 4.98 -2.17 13.14
C SER A 105 5.02 -2.60 11.68
N TYR A 106 5.59 -3.77 11.37
CA TYR A 106 5.73 -4.30 10.01
C TYR A 106 5.19 -5.73 9.85
N LEU A 107 4.64 -6.04 8.67
CA LEU A 107 4.12 -7.38 8.33
C LEU A 107 5.20 -8.48 8.44
N LEU A 108 6.47 -8.12 8.25
CA LEU A 108 7.61 -9.04 8.37
C LEU A 108 7.95 -9.38 9.83
N GLU A 109 7.57 -8.53 10.79
CA GLU A 109 7.72 -8.82 12.22
C GLU A 109 6.73 -9.90 12.69
N PHE A 110 5.66 -10.11 11.92
CA PHE A 110 4.71 -11.22 12.07
C PHE A 110 5.16 -12.53 11.43
N ASN A 111 6.45 -12.72 11.11
CA ASN A 111 6.99 -14.00 10.65
C ASN A 111 6.96 -15.14 11.72
N ILE A 112 5.99 -15.08 12.65
CA ILE A 112 5.43 -16.23 13.40
C ILE A 112 4.99 -17.35 12.42
N LEU A 113 4.78 -16.99 11.15
CA LEU A 113 4.38 -17.81 10.02
C LEU A 113 5.17 -19.10 9.71
N HIS A 114 6.34 -19.36 10.29
CA HIS A 114 7.11 -20.54 9.89
C HIS A 114 7.98 -21.14 11.01
N ASP A 115 7.36 -21.77 12.01
CA ASP A 115 8.05 -22.79 12.84
C ASP A 115 8.51 -24.01 11.99
N THR A 116 8.13 -24.09 10.71
CA THR A 116 8.36 -25.23 9.80
C THR A 116 9.35 -24.97 8.66
N HIS A 117 9.80 -23.73 8.45
CA HIS A 117 10.78 -23.38 7.43
C HIS A 117 11.88 -22.54 8.07
N GLU A 118 13.13 -22.78 7.65
CA GLU A 118 14.38 -22.14 8.12
C GLU A 118 14.17 -20.77 8.79
N ASP A 119 14.51 -20.64 10.08
CA ASP A 119 14.24 -19.42 10.87
C ASP A 119 14.87 -18.19 10.21
N VAL A 120 14.03 -17.41 9.53
CA VAL A 120 14.44 -16.23 8.78
C VAL A 120 14.72 -15.07 9.74
N HIS A 121 14.23 -15.09 10.98
CA HIS A 121 14.43 -13.99 11.95
C HIS A 121 15.89 -13.80 12.34
N GLU A 122 16.67 -14.88 12.34
CA GLU A 122 18.11 -14.82 12.58
C GLU A 122 18.86 -14.15 11.42
N ARG A 123 18.27 -14.13 10.22
CA ARG A 123 18.90 -13.52 9.05
C ARG A 123 19.03 -12.02 9.28
N LYS A 124 20.23 -11.50 9.03
CA LYS A 124 20.54 -10.07 9.22
C LYS A 124 19.58 -9.14 8.45
N TRP A 125 19.09 -9.54 7.29
CA TRP A 125 18.16 -8.74 6.48
C TRP A 125 16.71 -8.76 7.01
N ALA A 126 16.35 -9.72 7.86
CA ALA A 126 15.00 -9.83 8.44
C ALA A 126 14.84 -9.00 9.72
N LYS A 127 15.95 -8.65 10.38
CA LYS A 127 15.93 -7.82 11.60
C LYS A 127 15.28 -6.45 11.31
N PRO A 128 14.29 -6.00 12.10
CA PRO A 128 13.55 -4.76 11.84
C PRO A 128 14.41 -3.52 11.64
N GLN A 129 15.43 -3.36 12.49
CA GLN A 129 16.37 -2.25 12.39
C GLN A 129 17.15 -2.25 11.07
N ASN A 130 17.55 -3.43 10.60
CA ASN A 130 18.30 -3.58 9.36
C ASN A 130 17.39 -3.36 8.15
N GLN A 131 16.13 -3.81 8.19
CA GLN A 131 15.14 -3.51 7.15
C GLN A 131 14.85 -2.02 7.05
N LEU A 132 14.68 -1.35 8.19
CA LEU A 132 14.46 0.10 8.22
C LEU A 132 15.65 0.83 7.59
N LEU A 133 16.87 0.44 7.94
CA LEU A 133 18.09 1.00 7.35
C LEU A 133 18.17 0.71 5.86
N MET A 134 17.89 -0.52 5.44
CA MET A 134 17.90 -0.97 4.05
C MET A 134 16.87 -0.20 3.20
N SER A 135 15.65 -0.03 3.72
CA SER A 135 14.58 0.75 3.07
C SER A 135 15.00 2.21 2.89
N ARG A 136 15.59 2.83 3.90
CA ARG A 136 16.14 4.20 3.81
C ARG A 136 17.28 4.28 2.81
N PHE A 137 18.21 3.34 2.85
CA PHE A 137 19.35 3.26 1.95
C PHE A 137 18.93 3.11 0.48
N PHE A 138 18.02 2.19 0.18
CA PHE A 138 17.51 2.03 -1.18
C PHE A 138 16.64 3.19 -1.65
N LYS A 139 15.84 3.81 -0.75
CA LYS A 139 15.15 5.06 -1.07
C LYS A 139 16.12 6.18 -1.41
N TYR A 140 17.24 6.26 -0.69
CA TYR A 140 18.29 7.23 -0.96
C TYR A 140 18.98 6.99 -2.31
N ILE A 141 19.40 5.75 -2.59
CA ILE A 141 20.02 5.40 -3.88
C ILE A 141 19.08 5.71 -5.05
N ARG A 142 17.81 5.31 -4.93
CA ARG A 142 16.82 5.53 -6.00
C ARG A 142 16.30 6.97 -6.07
N ALA A 143 16.61 7.83 -5.09
CA ALA A 143 16.13 9.20 -5.11
C ALA A 143 16.65 9.97 -6.32
N GLU A 144 17.88 9.72 -6.76
CA GLU A 144 18.45 10.39 -7.94
C GLU A 144 17.73 9.98 -9.23
N GLU A 145 17.44 8.68 -9.38
CA GLU A 145 16.64 8.16 -10.48
C GLU A 145 15.23 8.78 -10.42
N GLU A 146 14.57 8.72 -9.27
CA GLU A 146 13.22 9.25 -9.06
C GLU A 146 13.14 10.74 -9.42
N ILE A 147 14.15 11.54 -9.05
CA ILE A 147 14.23 12.95 -9.46
C ILE A 147 14.23 13.06 -10.99
N ALA A 148 15.03 12.28 -11.70
CA ALA A 148 15.06 12.31 -13.17
C ALA A 148 13.71 11.90 -13.78
N TRP A 149 13.06 10.85 -13.24
CA TRP A 149 11.74 10.39 -13.67
C TRP A 149 10.66 11.45 -13.44
N VAL A 150 10.62 12.07 -12.26
CA VAL A 150 9.68 13.14 -11.92
C VAL A 150 9.83 14.30 -12.90
N HIS A 151 11.04 14.67 -13.33
CA HIS A 151 11.21 15.73 -14.33
C HIS A 151 10.59 15.41 -15.68
N VAL A 152 10.75 14.17 -16.16
CA VAL A 152 10.14 13.72 -17.40
C VAL A 152 8.61 13.76 -17.26
N GLU A 153 8.09 13.32 -16.12
CA GLU A 153 6.65 13.27 -15.88
C GLU A 153 6.04 14.66 -15.71
N VAL A 154 6.74 15.59 -15.04
CA VAL A 154 6.34 17.01 -14.97
C VAL A 154 6.22 17.61 -16.37
N LYS A 155 7.18 17.34 -17.26
CA LYS A 155 7.11 17.81 -18.66
C LYS A 155 5.93 17.20 -19.39
N ARG A 156 5.72 15.89 -19.30
CA ARG A 156 4.58 15.19 -19.93
C ARG A 156 3.25 15.75 -19.45
N LEU A 157 3.10 15.97 -18.16
CA LEU A 157 1.87 16.50 -17.57
C LEU A 157 1.61 17.94 -18.04
N LEU A 158 2.65 18.79 -18.12
CA LEU A 158 2.52 20.14 -18.66
C LEU A 158 2.11 20.13 -20.14
N THR A 159 2.73 19.27 -20.95
CA THR A 159 2.36 19.10 -22.37
C THR A 159 0.91 18.64 -22.49
N HIS A 160 0.51 17.60 -21.75
CA HIS A 160 -0.87 17.12 -21.74
C HIS A 160 -1.87 18.23 -21.38
N MET A 161 -1.56 19.08 -20.39
CA MET A 161 -2.46 20.19 -20.02
C MET A 161 -2.63 21.25 -21.12
N VAL A 162 -1.61 21.45 -21.95
CA VAL A 162 -1.67 22.39 -23.09
C VAL A 162 -2.41 21.74 -24.26
N ASP A 163 -2.11 20.49 -24.57
CA ASP A 163 -2.76 19.76 -25.65
C ASP A 163 -4.27 19.60 -25.37
N GLU A 164 -4.65 19.29 -24.12
CA GLU A 164 -6.06 19.22 -23.68
C GLU A 164 -6.76 20.58 -23.80
N GLU A 165 -6.06 21.68 -23.48
CA GLU A 165 -6.60 23.05 -23.63
C GLU A 165 -6.91 23.37 -25.09
N ASP A 166 -5.93 23.13 -25.97
CA ASP A 166 -6.04 23.41 -27.39
C ASP A 166 -7.10 22.53 -28.06
N GLU A 167 -7.18 21.25 -27.70
CA GLU A 167 -8.19 20.32 -28.21
C GLU A 167 -9.59 20.75 -27.79
N VAL A 168 -9.85 20.94 -26.50
CA VAL A 168 -11.20 21.27 -26.01
C VAL A 168 -11.64 22.64 -26.53
N CYS A 169 -10.75 23.65 -26.53
CA CYS A 169 -11.07 24.97 -27.06
C CYS A 169 -11.26 24.95 -28.58
N GLY A 170 -10.48 24.16 -29.32
CA GLY A 170 -10.63 23.97 -30.76
C GLY A 170 -11.99 23.34 -31.10
N ARG A 171 -12.31 22.20 -30.46
CA ARG A 171 -13.58 21.50 -30.64
C ARG A 171 -14.79 22.35 -30.27
N ALA A 172 -14.69 23.15 -29.21
CA ALA A 172 -15.76 24.08 -28.83
C ALA A 172 -16.03 25.14 -29.91
N LYS A 173 -15.02 25.58 -30.68
CA LYS A 173 -15.20 26.53 -31.79
C LYS A 173 -15.80 25.86 -33.02
N GLU A 174 -15.36 24.64 -33.33
CA GLU A 174 -15.88 23.88 -34.49
C GLU A 174 -17.38 23.59 -34.33
N VAL A 175 -17.79 23.16 -33.14
CA VAL A 175 -19.18 22.76 -32.86
C VAL A 175 -20.11 23.96 -32.64
N GLU A 176 -19.58 25.17 -32.38
CA GLU A 176 -20.40 26.36 -32.08
C GLU A 176 -21.39 26.72 -33.18
N ALA A 177 -21.07 26.43 -34.44
CA ALA A 177 -21.95 26.68 -35.58
C ALA A 177 -23.09 25.66 -35.69
N GLU A 178 -22.87 24.42 -35.26
CA GLU A 178 -23.83 23.30 -35.38
C GLU A 178 -24.69 23.16 -34.11
N ASP A 179 -24.06 23.20 -32.94
CA ASP A 179 -24.70 23.07 -31.63
C ASP A 179 -24.06 24.02 -30.60
N PRO A 180 -24.64 25.23 -30.44
CA PRO A 180 -24.19 26.20 -29.45
C PRO A 180 -24.29 25.71 -28.00
N ALA A 181 -25.23 24.80 -27.69
CA ALA A 181 -25.41 24.30 -26.34
C ALA A 181 -24.27 23.34 -25.96
N LEU A 182 -23.86 22.47 -26.89
CA LEU A 182 -22.70 21.59 -26.68
C LEU A 182 -21.40 22.38 -26.60
N ALA A 183 -21.20 23.40 -27.44
CA ALA A 183 -20.05 24.30 -27.36
C ALA A 183 -19.97 25.01 -25.99
N LEU A 184 -21.11 25.44 -25.43
CA LEU A 184 -21.17 26.01 -24.08
C LEU A 184 -20.75 24.99 -23.01
N GLN A 185 -21.22 23.74 -23.09
CA GLN A 185 -20.83 22.69 -22.14
C GLN A 185 -19.32 22.40 -22.17
N LEU A 186 -18.71 22.34 -23.36
CA LEU A 186 -17.26 22.17 -23.51
C LEU A 186 -16.48 23.33 -22.87
N ARG A 187 -16.95 24.58 -23.04
CA ARG A 187 -16.35 25.76 -22.40
C ARG A 187 -16.48 25.73 -20.88
N LEU A 188 -17.62 25.28 -20.36
CA LEU A 188 -17.83 25.15 -18.91
C LEU A 188 -16.93 24.05 -18.32
N TYR A 189 -16.86 22.91 -18.99
CA TYR A 189 -15.94 21.81 -18.64
C TYR A 189 -14.49 22.31 -18.60
N TRP A 190 -14.05 23.00 -19.65
CA TRP A 190 -12.70 23.58 -19.67
C TRP A 190 -12.47 24.58 -18.54
N LYS A 191 -13.44 25.46 -18.25
CA LYS A 191 -13.32 26.46 -17.19
C LYS A 191 -13.09 25.81 -15.82
N GLU A 192 -13.79 24.72 -15.53
CA GLU A 192 -13.57 23.93 -14.30
C GLU A 192 -12.17 23.30 -14.32
N ARG A 193 -11.80 22.65 -15.43
CA ARG A 193 -10.50 21.97 -15.56
C ARG A 193 -9.32 22.95 -15.45
N ALA A 194 -9.45 24.14 -16.03
CA ALA A 194 -8.45 25.20 -16.00
C ALA A 194 -8.14 25.67 -14.57
N GLN A 195 -9.13 25.67 -13.66
CA GLN A 195 -8.89 25.99 -12.25
C GLN A 195 -7.96 24.96 -11.60
N TYR A 196 -8.22 23.67 -11.80
CA TYR A 196 -7.33 22.61 -11.33
C TYR A 196 -5.95 22.67 -12.00
N ASN A 197 -5.91 22.89 -13.31
CA ASN A 197 -4.65 23.03 -14.06
C ASN A 197 -3.82 24.22 -13.55
N SER A 198 -4.44 25.32 -13.13
CA SER A 198 -3.72 26.46 -12.54
C SER A 198 -3.03 26.11 -11.21
N LEU A 199 -3.70 25.32 -10.35
CA LEU A 199 -3.12 24.79 -9.11
C LEU A 199 -1.99 23.82 -9.42
N HIS A 200 -2.20 22.87 -10.33
CA HIS A 200 -1.17 21.92 -10.72
C HIS A 200 0.05 22.62 -11.32
N ARG A 201 -0.13 23.59 -12.23
CA ARG A 201 0.98 24.39 -12.80
C ARG A 201 1.76 25.11 -11.71
N SER A 202 1.08 25.66 -10.70
CA SER A 202 1.75 26.32 -9.56
C SER A 202 2.59 25.33 -8.73
N CYS A 203 2.06 24.14 -8.44
CA CYS A 203 2.80 23.09 -7.73
C CYS A 203 3.99 22.57 -8.56
N LEU A 204 3.79 22.30 -9.86
CA LEU A 204 4.83 21.83 -10.76
C LEU A 204 5.96 22.86 -10.91
N PHE A 205 5.63 24.16 -10.95
CA PHE A 205 6.62 25.23 -10.99
C PHE A 205 7.44 25.34 -9.70
N ALA A 206 6.85 25.01 -8.54
CA ALA A 206 7.61 24.91 -7.29
C ALA A 206 8.61 23.73 -7.34
N ILE A 207 8.23 22.60 -7.94
CA ILE A 207 9.10 21.41 -8.09
C ILE A 207 10.28 21.72 -9.02
N THR A 208 10.06 22.38 -10.15
CA THR A 208 11.14 22.73 -11.08
C THR A 208 12.14 23.71 -10.47
N LYS A 209 11.70 24.64 -9.61
CA LYS A 209 12.59 25.53 -8.86
C LYS A 209 13.52 24.79 -7.90
N LEU A 210 13.03 23.76 -7.22
CA LEU A 210 13.84 22.96 -6.29
C LEU A 210 14.96 22.23 -7.03
N ALA A 211 14.68 21.71 -8.22
CA ALA A 211 15.66 21.04 -9.05
C ALA A 211 16.73 21.98 -9.63
N LEU A 212 16.34 23.20 -10.01
CA LEU A 212 17.28 24.21 -10.50
C LEU A 212 18.28 24.59 -9.41
N ILE A 213 17.81 24.74 -8.17
CA ILE A 213 18.68 25.02 -6.99
C ILE A 213 19.66 23.87 -6.75
N MET A 214 19.20 22.61 -6.86
CA MET A 214 20.07 21.43 -6.70
C MET A 214 21.14 21.32 -7.80
N GLN A 215 20.80 21.65 -9.05
CA GLN A 215 21.75 21.64 -10.18
C GLN A 215 22.79 22.76 -10.07
N THR A 216 22.40 23.96 -9.61
CA THR A 216 23.35 25.07 -9.37
C THR A 216 24.30 24.84 -8.19
N ALA A 217 23.91 23.98 -7.23
CA ALA A 217 24.76 23.61 -6.11
C ALA A 217 25.79 22.51 -6.46
N THR A 218 25.50 21.69 -7.48
CA THR A 218 26.36 20.57 -7.92
C THR A 218 27.20 20.91 -9.14
N THR A 219 26.78 21.87 -9.96
CA THR A 219 27.50 22.26 -11.17
C THR A 219 27.66 23.77 -11.16
N GLY A 220 28.87 24.23 -10.80
CA GLY A 220 29.24 25.64 -10.89
C GLY A 220 29.39 26.08 -12.34
N GLN A 221 28.29 26.12 -13.09
CA GLN A 221 28.06 26.84 -14.35
C GLN A 221 26.82 26.23 -15.05
N LEU A 222 25.83 27.07 -15.40
CA LEU A 222 25.52 27.40 -16.81
C LEU A 222 24.21 28.21 -16.99
N GLU A 223 24.32 29.17 -17.91
CA GLU A 223 23.37 29.62 -18.96
C GLU A 223 21.85 29.77 -18.68
N PRO A 224 21.24 30.92 -19.07
CA PRO A 224 19.85 31.23 -18.78
C PRO A 224 18.88 30.70 -19.86
N MET A 225 18.24 29.55 -19.61
CA MET A 225 17.01 29.14 -20.31
C MET A 225 15.76 29.70 -19.61
N LEU A 226 15.68 31.04 -19.50
CA LEU A 226 14.45 31.76 -19.18
C LEU A 226 13.96 32.50 -20.43
N ARG A 227 13.22 31.80 -21.28
CA ARG A 227 12.44 32.45 -22.34
C ARG A 227 11.05 31.86 -22.51
N ILE A 228 10.33 31.67 -21.40
CA ILE A 228 8.87 31.61 -21.40
C ILE A 228 8.36 32.35 -20.15
N SER A 229 8.58 33.66 -20.12
CA SER A 229 7.85 34.59 -19.25
C SER A 229 7.73 35.91 -19.97
N ARG A 230 6.74 35.97 -20.86
CA ARG A 230 6.07 37.18 -21.35
C ARG A 230 4.96 36.70 -22.27
N MET A 231 3.74 36.66 -21.75
CA MET A 231 2.43 36.88 -22.43
C MET A 231 1.32 36.52 -21.42
N ALA A 232 1.30 37.22 -20.30
CA ALA A 232 0.14 37.27 -19.39
C ALA A 232 0.22 38.60 -18.63
N GLY A 233 -0.05 39.67 -19.36
CA GLY A 233 0.08 41.05 -18.92
C GLY A 233 -0.32 41.97 -20.07
N GLY A 234 -1.62 42.00 -20.35
CA GLY A 234 -2.22 42.83 -21.39
C GLY A 234 -3.73 42.76 -21.29
N SER A 235 -4.32 43.87 -20.83
CA SER A 235 -5.75 44.15 -20.71
C SER A 235 -6.58 43.72 -21.92
N ILE A 236 -7.74 43.11 -21.67
CA ILE A 236 -9.13 43.64 -21.78
C ILE A 236 -10.07 42.56 -21.26
#